data_AF-A0A418WDS0-F1
#
_entry.id   AF-A0A418WDS0-F1
#
_cell.length_a   1.000
_cell.length_b   1.000
_cell.length_c   1.000
_cell.angle_alpha   90.00
_cell.angle_beta   90.00
_cell.angle_gamma   90.00
#
_symmetry.space_group_name_H-M   'P 1'
#
loop_
_entity.id
_entity.type
_entity.pdbx_description
1 polymer ?
#
loop_
_entity_poly.entity_id
_entity_poly.type
_entity_poly.pdbx_seq_one_letter_code
_entity_poly.pdbx_strand_id
1 'polypeptide(L)' 'MDSAAPAKLLYDHGQFKVLWPGSYVICAVTGVRIPLEDLRYWSVELQEPYASPEAALKRAAAKA' A
#
# COMPACT_ATOMS: atom_id res chain seq x y z
N MET A 1 5.01 -23.08 5.77
CA MET A 1 5.36 -22.89 4.34
C MET A 1 4.75 -21.56 3.97
N ASP A 2 5.37 -20.50 4.49
CA ASP A 2 4.82 -19.15 4.45
C ASP A 2 5.69 -18.37 3.50
N SER A 3 5.51 -18.66 2.22
CA SER A 3 6.02 -17.78 1.17
C SER A 3 5.15 -16.53 1.19
N ALA A 4 5.41 -15.63 2.15
CA ALA A 4 4.84 -14.30 2.17
C ALA A 4 5.30 -13.61 0.89
N ALA A 5 4.44 -13.61 -0.12
CA ALA A 5 4.69 -12.98 -1.41
C ALA A 5 4.08 -11.56 -1.39
N PRO A 6 4.70 -10.60 -2.10
CA PRO A 6 4.08 -9.31 -2.30
C PRO A 6 2.80 -9.46 -3.14
N ALA A 7 1.69 -9.00 -2.60
CA ALA A 7 0.46 -8.80 -3.34
C ALA A 7 0.60 -7.57 -4.24
N LYS A 8 -0.15 -7.57 -5.34
CA LYS A 8 -0.34 -6.35 -6.14
C LYS A 8 -1.82 -6.06 -6.21
N LEU A 9 -2.16 -4.84 -5.82
CA LEU A 9 -3.53 -4.38 -5.63
C LEU A 9 -3.83 -3.27 -6.64
N LEU A 10 -5.10 -3.17 -7.02
CA LEU A 10 -5.68 -2.00 -7.64
C LEU A 10 -6.46 -1.25 -6.56
N TYR A 11 -6.01 -0.05 -6.23
CA TYR A 11 -6.58 0.78 -5.18
C TYR A 11 -7.77 1.59 -5.70
N ASP A 12 -8.84 1.64 -4.91
CA ASP A 12 -10.07 2.38 -5.18
C ASP A 12 -10.50 3.16 -3.93
N HIS A 13 -11.57 3.93 -4.02
CA HIS A 13 -12.10 4.76 -2.94
C HIS A 13 -12.71 3.88 -1.82
N GLY A 14 -11.91 3.58 -0.80
CA GLY A 14 -12.31 2.82 0.38
C GLY A 14 -12.23 1.29 0.23
N GLN A 15 -11.79 0.79 -0.93
CA GLN A 15 -11.57 -0.63 -1.17
C GLN A 15 -10.41 -0.83 -2.15
N PHE A 16 -9.93 -2.07 -2.28
CA PHE A 16 -8.95 -2.43 -3.30
C PHE A 16 -9.28 -3.80 -3.89
N LYS A 17 -8.83 -4.04 -5.11
CA LYS A 17 -8.94 -5.34 -5.78
C LYS A 17 -7.57 -6.00 -5.81
N VAL A 18 -7.50 -7.29 -5.48
CA VAL A 18 -6.27 -8.08 -5.60
C VAL A 18 -6.08 -8.44 -7.07
N LEU A 19 -5.01 -7.92 -7.68
CA LEU A 19 -4.59 -8.28 -9.04
C LEU A 19 -3.67 -9.50 -9.01
N TRP A 20 -2.75 -9.56 -8.05
CA TRP A 20 -1.91 -10.73 -7.79
C TRP A 20 -1.96 -11.10 -6.30
N PRO A 21 -2.20 -12.38 -5.98
CA PRO A 21 -2.30 -12.83 -4.60
C PRO A 21 -0.96 -12.72 -3.88
N GLY A 22 -1.02 -12.37 -2.60
CA GLY A 22 0.11 -12.23 -1.70
C GLY A 22 -0.37 -11.83 -0.31
N SER A 23 0.54 -11.75 0.65
CA SER A 23 0.20 -11.47 2.06
C SER A 23 0.52 -10.04 2.50
N TYR A 24 1.30 -9.30 1.72
CA TYR A 24 1.68 -7.93 2.04
C TYR A 24 1.86 -7.06 0.80
N VAL A 25 1.82 -5.74 0.96
CA VAL A 25 2.30 -4.77 -0.03
C VAL A 25 3.52 -4.03 0.51
N ILE A 26 4.26 -3.33 -0.35
CA ILE A 26 5.42 -2.54 0.06
C ILE A 26 5.04 -1.06 0.08
N CYS A 27 5.26 -0.40 1.22
CA CYS A 27 5.08 1.04 1.34
C CYS A 27 5.90 1.78 0.29
N ALA A 28 5.26 2.62 -0.53
CA ALA A 28 5.94 3.37 -1.59
C ALA A 28 6.94 4.41 -1.04
N VAL A 29 6.80 4.83 0.21
CA VAL A 29 7.61 5.88 0.84
C VAL A 29 8.71 5.32 1.72
N THR A 30 8.41 4.28 2.50
CA THR A 30 9.34 3.74 3.51
C THR A 30 9.95 2.40 3.11
N GLY A 31 9.41 1.71 2.11
CA GLY A 31 9.87 0.37 1.68
C GLY A 31 9.50 -0.77 2.64
N VAL A 32 8.80 -0.49 3.74
CA VAL A 32 8.38 -1.50 4.72
C VAL A 32 7.24 -2.36 4.16
N ARG A 33 7.21 -3.64 4.57
CA ARG A 33 6.11 -4.57 4.29
C ARG A 33 4.90 -4.23 5.14
N ILE A 34 3.75 -4.09 4.48
CA ILE A 34 2.45 -3.81 5.09
C ILE A 34 1.59 -5.06 4.86
N PRO A 35 1.27 -5.84 5.91
CA PRO A 35 0.29 -6.91 5.80
C PRO A 35 -1.02 -6.40 5.21
N LEU A 36 -1.69 -7.18 4.36
CA LEU A 36 -2.94 -6.74 3.74
C LEU A 36 -4.04 -6.41 4.76
N GLU A 37 -4.03 -7.10 5.91
CA GLU A 37 -4.93 -6.86 7.05
C GLU A 37 -4.67 -5.54 7.78
N ASP A 38 -3.44 -5.01 7.70
CA ASP A 38 -3.02 -3.75 8.32
C ASP A 38 -3.03 -2.57 7.35
N LEU A 39 -3.30 -2.82 6.06
CA LEU A 39 -3.32 -1.80 5.02
C LEU A 39 -4.51 -0.86 5.18
N ARG A 40 -4.25 0.32 5.76
CA ARG A 40 -5.27 1.36 6.03
C ARG A 40 -5.10 2.62 5.18
N TYR A 41 -3.93 2.84 4.59
CA TYR A 41 -3.59 4.08 3.90
C TYR A 41 -3.05 3.78 2.50
N TRP A 42 -3.66 4.40 1.48
CA TRP A 42 -3.22 4.32 0.09
C TRP A 42 -3.67 5.54 -0.72
N SER A 43 -3.03 5.75 -1.87
CA SER A 43 -3.44 6.75 -2.86
C SER A 43 -4.08 6.06 -4.06
N VAL A 44 -5.31 6.45 -4.39
CA VAL A 44 -6.01 5.99 -5.60
C VAL A 44 -5.39 6.60 -6.85
N GLU A 45 -4.97 7.88 -6.80
CA GLU A 45 -4.34 8.55 -7.94
C GLU A 45 -2.98 7.93 -8.30
N LEU A 46 -2.14 7.66 -7.30
CA LEU A 46 -0.78 7.15 -7.51
C LEU A 46 -0.70 5.62 -7.51
N GLN A 47 -1.78 4.94 -7.09
CA GLN A 47 -1.80 3.48 -6.89
C GLN A 47 -0.69 3.00 -5.94
N GLU A 48 -0.51 3.71 -4.84
CA GLU A 48 0.58 3.50 -3.87
C GLU A 48 0.04 3.25 -2.45
N PRO A 49 0.50 2.19 -1.74
CA PRO A 49 0.19 1.97 -0.33
C PRO A 49 1.18 2.69 0.60
N TYR A 50 0.71 3.02 1.81
CA TYR A 50 1.49 3.67 2.84
C TYR A 50 1.38 2.94 4.18
N ALA A 51 2.51 2.80 4.88
CA ALA A 51 2.56 2.11 6.17
C ALA A 51 1.95 2.93 7.32
N SER A 52 1.83 4.25 7.15
CA SER A 52 1.38 5.16 8.20
C SER A 52 0.81 6.45 7.58
N PRO A 53 0.01 7.23 8.33
CA PRO A 53 -0.48 8.52 7.85
C PRO A 53 0.66 9.51 7.60
N GLU A 54 1.75 9.45 8.35
CA GLU A 54 2.94 10.28 8.13
C GLU A 54 3.60 9.98 6.79
N ALA A 55 3.66 8.69 6.39
CA ALA A 55 4.15 8.30 5.08
C ALA A 55 3.24 8.84 3.95
N ALA A 56 1.92 8.75 4.11
CA ALA A 56 0.98 9.31 3.14
C ALA A 56 1.11 10.84 3.03
N LEU A 57 1.22 11.55 4.16
CA LEU A 57 1.44 13.00 4.19
C LEU A 57 2.77 13.39 3.56
N LYS A 58 3.85 12.65 3.83
CA LYS A 58 5.16 12.89 3.21
C LYS A 58 5.10 12.78 1.69
N ARG A 59 4.33 11.80 1.17
CA ARG A 59 4.12 11.65 -0.28
C ARG A 59 3.26 12.78 -0.85
N ALA A 60 2.20 13.18 -0.15
CA ALA A 60 1.34 14.29 -0.55
C ALA A 60 2.11 15.62 -0.58
N ALA A 61 2.98 15.87 0.40
CA ALA A 61 3.83 17.07 0.46
C ALA A 61 4.88 17.11 -0.67
N ALA A 62 5.34 15.95 -1.16
CA ALA A 62 6.24 15.87 -2.31
C ALA A 62 5.54 16.10 -3.67
N LYS A 63 4.20 16.14 -3.71
CA LYS A 63 3.39 16.49 -4.90
C LYS A 63 3.11 18.00 -4.97
N ALA A 64 3.61 18.80 -4.03
CA ALA A 64 3.43 20.27 -3.97
C ALA A 64 4.54 21.04 -4.71
#